data_AF-A0A6A1WEG6-F1
#
_entry.id   AF-A0A6A1WEG6-F1
#
_cell.length_a   1.000
_cell.length_b   1.000
_cell.length_c   1.000
_cell.angle_alpha   90.00
_cell.angle_beta   90.00
_cell.angle_gamma   90.00
#
_symmetry.space_group_name_H-M   'P 1'
#
loop_
_entity.id
_entity.type
_entity.pdbx_description
1 polymer ?
#
loop_
_entity_poly.entity_id
_entity_poly.type
_entity_poly.pdbx_seq_one_letter_code
_entity_poly.pdbx_strand_id
1 'polypeptide(L)'
;MFNEFTQGGRFVRSMNATFIVILKKPGEVELKDFHPISLVGGVYKILAKVLANRLKLVLDKIISPFQNAFVKGRQILDPTLIASKCIDSRMRSNVSGMLCKLDIQKAYDHINWNFLLYLLRRCGFGEKWCRWIEFCVSMVKFSVMVNDSFEDFLGGSRGLRQGDMLSPFLFVLIMEAFSRMMNGVVARGSIVGFEVGGGGGEGMSISHLLFADDTLILCGAEVSHFRNLRCLLLCFEAVSGLKVNLSKTKVIPVGGMGNV
;
A
#
# COMPACT_ATOMS: atom_id res chain seq x y z
N MET A 1 30.13 12.53 4.49
CA MET A 1 28.91 11.81 4.92
C MET A 1 27.61 12.36 4.31
N PHE A 2 26.87 13.31 4.92
CA PHE A 2 25.63 13.83 4.31
C PHE A 2 25.89 14.57 2.98
N ASN A 3 27.03 15.24 2.84
CA ASN A 3 27.43 15.90 1.58
C ASN A 3 27.70 14.90 0.44
N GLU A 4 28.22 13.71 0.72
CA GLU A 4 28.45 12.68 -0.30
C GLU A 4 27.14 11.99 -0.70
N PHE A 5 26.25 11.73 0.27
CA PHE A 5 24.90 11.27 -0.04
C PHE A 5 24.16 12.31 -0.89
N THR A 6 24.26 13.59 -0.52
CA THR A 6 23.57 14.65 -1.25
C THR A 6 24.20 14.97 -2.60
N GLN A 7 25.50 14.79 -2.80
CA GLN A 7 26.13 15.10 -4.10
C GLN A 7 26.22 13.87 -5.02
N GLY A 8 26.53 12.69 -4.47
CA GLY A 8 26.79 11.46 -5.23
C GLY A 8 25.71 10.38 -5.14
N GLY A 9 24.72 10.51 -4.26
CA GLY A 9 23.65 9.51 -4.07
C GLY A 9 24.13 8.16 -3.54
N ARG A 10 25.33 8.13 -2.94
CA ARG A 10 25.97 6.91 -2.43
C ARG A 10 26.49 7.11 -1.01
N PHE A 11 26.63 6.02 -0.28
CA PHE A 11 27.16 5.96 1.07
C PHE A 11 28.08 4.74 1.24
N VAL A 12 28.84 4.69 2.34
CA VAL A 12 29.67 3.52 2.69
C VAL A 12 28.74 2.32 2.93
N ARG A 13 28.99 1.22 2.19
CA ARG A 13 28.11 0.03 2.11
C ARG A 13 27.79 -0.61 3.47
N SER A 14 28.69 -0.51 4.45
CA SER A 14 28.53 -1.11 5.79
C SER A 14 27.44 -0.45 6.64
N MET A 15 27.05 0.80 6.35
CA MET A 15 26.13 1.55 7.22
C MET A 15 24.62 1.34 6.90
N ASN A 16 24.28 0.65 5.82
CA ASN A 16 22.91 0.20 5.51
C ASN A 16 22.70 -1.31 5.79
N ALA A 17 23.66 -1.95 6.49
CA ALA A 17 23.48 -3.31 6.98
C ALA A 17 22.25 -3.37 7.91
N THR A 18 21.37 -4.32 7.65
CA THR A 18 20.11 -4.51 8.38
C THR A 18 20.08 -5.93 8.91
N PHE A 19 19.84 -6.10 10.20
CA PHE A 19 19.58 -7.42 10.76
C PHE A 19 18.07 -7.68 10.69
N ILE A 20 17.65 -8.83 10.18
CA ILE A 20 16.24 -9.25 10.32
C ILE A 20 16.12 -9.98 11.64
N VAL A 21 15.29 -9.45 12.53
CA VAL A 21 14.80 -10.20 13.68
C VAL A 21 13.45 -10.78 13.31
N ILE A 22 13.36 -12.10 13.32
CA ILE A 22 12.11 -12.82 13.11
C ILE A 22 11.37 -12.85 14.45
N LEU A 23 10.26 -12.14 14.57
CA LEU A 23 9.40 -12.22 15.76
C LEU A 23 8.26 -13.20 15.52
N LYS A 24 8.09 -14.13 16.47
CA LYS A 24 6.97 -15.09 16.53
C LYS A 24 5.83 -14.47 17.31
N LYS A 25 4.62 -14.37 16.75
CA LYS A 25 3.42 -14.12 17.57
C LYS A 25 2.93 -15.41 18.25
N PRO A 26 2.30 -15.34 19.42
CA PRO A 26 1.70 -16.51 20.06
C PRO A 26 0.67 -17.17 19.13
N GLY A 27 0.86 -18.45 18.81
CA GLY A 27 -0.03 -19.22 17.94
C GLY A 27 0.44 -19.41 16.48
N GLU A 28 1.53 -18.77 16.05
CA GLU A 28 2.11 -18.99 14.71
C GLU A 28 2.96 -20.28 14.69
N VAL A 29 2.67 -21.18 13.74
CA VAL A 29 3.33 -22.49 13.62
C VAL A 29 4.20 -22.59 12.36
N GLU A 30 3.85 -21.85 11.29
CA GLU A 30 4.54 -21.93 10.01
C GLU A 30 5.42 -20.71 9.70
N LEU A 31 6.53 -20.93 8.96
CA LEU A 31 7.50 -19.90 8.57
C LEU A 31 6.87 -18.72 7.80
N LYS A 32 5.72 -18.93 7.17
CA LYS A 32 4.97 -17.93 6.40
C LYS A 32 4.28 -16.87 7.26
N ASP A 33 4.06 -17.16 8.54
CA ASP A 33 3.30 -16.31 9.46
C ASP A 33 4.19 -15.35 10.24
N PHE A 34 5.51 -15.56 10.23
CA PHE A 34 6.43 -14.69 10.94
C PHE A 34 6.49 -13.28 10.32
N HIS A 35 6.62 -12.28 11.18
CA HIS A 35 6.73 -10.88 10.78
C HIS A 35 8.17 -10.40 10.98
N PRO A 36 8.98 -10.31 9.91
CA PRO A 36 10.37 -9.90 10.02
C PRO A 36 10.48 -8.41 10.38
N ILE A 37 11.09 -8.07 11.51
CA ILE A 37 11.43 -6.68 11.84
C ILE A 37 12.87 -6.40 11.41
N SER A 38 13.05 -5.31 10.67
CA SER A 38 14.37 -4.84 10.26
C SER A 38 15.03 -3.99 11.35
N LEU A 39 16.08 -4.51 11.99
CA LEU A 39 16.99 -3.75 12.83
C LEU A 39 18.04 -3.05 11.98
N VAL A 40 17.88 -1.73 11.83
CA VAL A 40 18.81 -0.91 11.04
C VAL A 40 19.73 -0.07 11.93
N GLY A 41 20.98 0.14 11.47
CA GLY A 41 21.94 1.01 12.14
C GLY A 41 21.44 2.44 12.34
N GLY A 42 21.88 3.09 13.43
CA GLY A 42 21.38 4.41 13.86
C GLY A 42 21.54 5.52 12.80
N VAL A 43 22.64 5.52 12.05
CA VAL A 43 22.90 6.50 10.98
C VAL A 43 21.85 6.39 9.87
N TYR A 44 21.51 5.16 9.44
CA TYR A 44 20.44 4.96 8.47
C TYR A 44 19.08 5.42 9.02
N LYS A 45 18.77 5.14 10.29
CA LYS A 45 17.50 5.59 10.89
C LYS A 45 17.34 7.11 10.82
N ILE A 46 18.42 7.87 11.05
CA ILE A 46 18.43 9.32 10.89
C ILE A 46 18.17 9.69 9.43
N LEU A 47 18.87 9.06 8.48
CA LEU A 47 18.68 9.30 7.05
C LEU A 47 17.24 9.02 6.59
N ALA A 48 16.70 7.84 6.92
CA ALA A 48 15.35 7.45 6.61
C ALA A 48 14.32 8.40 7.23
N LYS A 49 14.55 8.86 8.47
CA LYS A 49 13.71 9.88 9.10
C LYS A 49 13.72 11.19 8.31
N VAL A 50 14.88 11.67 7.89
CA VAL A 50 15.01 12.91 7.11
C VAL A 50 14.27 12.78 5.78
N LEU A 51 14.44 11.66 5.07
CA LEU A 51 13.76 11.40 3.80
C LEU A 51 12.24 11.30 3.99
N ALA A 52 11.79 10.55 5.00
CA ALA A 52 10.37 10.41 5.33
C ALA A 52 9.74 11.77 5.67
N ASN A 53 10.42 12.60 6.47
CA ASN A 53 9.93 13.93 6.83
C ASN A 53 9.82 14.86 5.62
N ARG A 54 10.74 14.78 4.65
CA ARG A 54 10.65 15.53 3.39
C ARG A 54 9.52 15.01 2.50
N LEU A 55 9.35 13.70 2.39
CA LEU A 55 8.29 13.08 1.59
C LEU A 55 6.89 13.46 2.11
N LYS A 56 6.71 13.50 3.43
CA LYS A 56 5.44 13.94 4.07
C LYS A 56 4.95 15.31 3.61
N LEU A 57 5.86 16.22 3.26
CA LEU A 57 5.50 17.59 2.87
C LEU A 57 4.85 17.70 1.48
N VAL A 58 4.96 16.65 0.67
CA VAL A 58 4.44 16.62 -0.71
C VAL A 58 3.41 15.52 -0.92
N LEU A 59 3.22 14.64 0.07
CA LEU A 59 2.41 13.45 -0.07
C LEU A 59 0.92 13.77 -0.26
N ASP A 60 0.43 14.80 0.42
CA ASP A 60 -0.95 15.31 0.31
C ASP A 60 -1.32 15.75 -1.12
N LYS A 61 -0.35 16.26 -1.89
CA LYS A 61 -0.53 16.69 -3.29
C LYS A 61 -0.51 15.53 -4.28
N ILE A 62 0.07 14.40 -3.89
CA ILE A 62 0.27 13.24 -4.78
C ILE A 62 -0.84 12.20 -4.56
N ILE A 63 -1.23 12.00 -3.30
CA ILE A 63 -2.11 10.93 -2.87
C ILE A 63 -3.58 11.34 -2.93
N SER A 64 -4.36 10.51 -3.62
CA SER A 64 -5.82 10.55 -3.74
C SER A 64 -6.51 10.76 -2.40
N PRO A 65 -7.62 11.51 -2.34
CA PRO A 65 -8.38 11.72 -1.10
C PRO A 65 -8.91 10.41 -0.48
N PHE A 66 -9.00 9.33 -1.26
CA PHE A 66 -9.50 8.03 -0.80
C PHE A 66 -8.48 7.23 0.03
N GLN A 67 -7.23 7.68 0.16
CA GLN A 67 -6.19 7.04 0.98
C GLN A 67 -5.97 7.78 2.30
N ASN A 68 -6.37 7.19 3.42
CA ASN A 68 -6.40 7.92 4.68
C ASN A 68 -5.24 7.60 5.62
N ALA A 69 -4.40 6.61 5.29
CA ALA A 69 -3.23 6.29 6.10
C ALA A 69 -2.01 7.15 5.74
N PHE A 70 -1.24 7.52 6.77
CA PHE A 70 0.06 8.20 6.67
C PHE A 70 0.08 9.56 5.93
N VAL A 71 -1.09 10.14 5.64
CA VAL A 71 -1.20 11.51 5.09
C VAL A 71 -1.52 12.48 6.22
N LYS A 72 -0.77 13.58 6.31
CA LYS A 72 -0.96 14.59 7.37
C LYS A 72 -2.36 15.21 7.25
N GLY A 73 -3.08 15.28 8.36
CA GLY A 73 -4.39 15.90 8.45
C GLY A 73 -5.59 14.98 8.14
N ARG A 74 -5.37 13.71 7.77
CA ARG A 74 -6.43 12.71 7.60
C ARG A 74 -6.59 11.90 8.88
N GLN A 75 -7.83 11.64 9.32
CA GLN A 75 -8.11 10.86 10.52
C GLN A 75 -8.35 9.39 10.17
N ILE A 76 -7.98 8.49 11.09
CA ILE A 76 -8.19 7.05 10.95
C ILE A 76 -9.68 6.70 10.88
N LEU A 77 -10.53 7.53 11.48
CA LEU A 77 -11.98 7.33 11.49
C LEU A 77 -12.67 7.73 10.18
N ASP A 78 -12.03 8.57 9.34
CA ASP A 78 -12.65 9.10 8.12
C ASP A 78 -13.07 7.99 7.13
N PRO A 79 -12.22 7.00 6.77
CA PRO A 79 -12.63 5.88 5.92
C PRO A 79 -13.82 5.10 6.46
N THR A 80 -13.84 4.86 7.77
CA THR A 80 -14.88 4.06 8.42
C THR A 80 -16.22 4.78 8.36
N LEU A 81 -16.23 6.09 8.61
CA LEU A 81 -17.43 6.93 8.50
C LEU A 81 -17.92 7.01 7.05
N ILE A 82 -17.01 7.18 6.09
CA ILE A 82 -17.34 7.22 4.67
C ILE A 82 -17.92 5.87 4.23
N ALA A 83 -17.27 4.75 4.60
CA ALA A 83 -17.74 3.41 4.27
C ALA A 83 -19.14 3.13 4.86
N SER A 84 -19.39 3.49 6.12
CA SER A 84 -20.70 3.36 6.75
C SER A 84 -21.77 4.13 5.97
N LYS A 85 -21.50 5.41 5.64
CA LYS A 85 -22.43 6.21 4.85
C LYS A 85 -22.70 5.62 3.46
N CYS A 86 -21.69 5.05 2.81
CA CYS A 86 -21.85 4.35 1.52
C CYS A 86 -22.81 3.16 1.67
N ILE A 87 -22.57 2.32 2.68
CA ILE A 87 -23.38 1.13 2.96
C ILE A 87 -24.82 1.55 3.27
N ASP A 88 -25.02 2.51 4.16
CA ASP A 88 -26.34 3.01 4.57
C ASP A 88 -27.11 3.64 3.40
N SER A 89 -26.42 4.36 2.52
CA SER A 89 -26.99 4.93 1.29
C SER A 89 -27.45 3.81 0.33
N ARG A 90 -26.60 2.80 0.13
CA ARG A 90 -26.90 1.68 -0.76
C ARG A 90 -28.03 0.79 -0.25
N MET A 91 -28.07 0.55 1.07
CA MET A 91 -29.15 -0.19 1.72
C MET A 91 -30.50 0.53 1.57
N ARG A 92 -30.53 1.86 1.81
CA ARG A 92 -31.77 2.66 1.70
C ARG A 92 -32.28 2.79 0.26
N SER A 93 -31.39 2.89 -0.71
CA SER A 93 -31.76 2.92 -2.14
C SER A 93 -32.17 1.55 -2.69
N ASN A 94 -31.97 0.47 -1.91
CA ASN A 94 -32.26 -0.91 -2.28
C ASN A 94 -31.60 -1.36 -3.60
N VAL A 95 -30.47 -0.77 -3.95
CA VAL A 95 -29.70 -1.15 -5.15
C VAL A 95 -28.66 -2.18 -4.76
N SER A 96 -28.62 -3.34 -5.43
CA SER A 96 -27.64 -4.38 -5.13
C SER A 96 -26.20 -3.90 -5.37
N GLY A 97 -25.34 -4.14 -4.39
CA GLY A 97 -23.94 -3.77 -4.39
C GLY A 97 -23.12 -4.78 -3.60
N MET A 98 -21.80 -4.66 -3.70
CA MET A 98 -20.84 -5.55 -3.09
C MET A 98 -19.73 -4.74 -2.43
N LEU A 99 -19.47 -5.05 -1.17
CA LEU A 99 -18.35 -4.56 -0.41
C LEU A 99 -17.26 -5.64 -0.39
N CYS A 100 -16.12 -5.36 -1.00
CA CYS A 100 -14.96 -6.25 -0.94
C CYS A 100 -13.91 -5.68 -0.01
N LYS A 101 -13.59 -6.39 1.09
CA LYS A 101 -12.42 -6.12 1.91
C LYS A 101 -11.25 -6.97 1.38
N LEU A 102 -10.32 -6.33 0.69
CA LEU A 102 -9.12 -6.98 0.19
C LEU A 102 -8.08 -7.14 1.30
N ASP A 103 -7.36 -8.26 1.27
CA ASP A 103 -6.21 -8.53 2.14
C ASP A 103 -4.96 -8.62 1.25
N ILE A 104 -3.97 -7.75 1.46
CA ILE A 104 -2.73 -7.76 0.68
C ILE A 104 -1.74 -8.72 1.35
N GLN A 105 -1.32 -9.75 0.63
CA GLN A 105 -0.38 -10.74 1.16
C GLN A 105 1.00 -10.12 1.33
N LYS A 106 1.52 -10.12 2.56
CA LYS A 106 2.89 -9.72 2.88
C LYS A 106 3.25 -8.39 2.20
N ALA A 107 2.45 -7.37 2.51
CA ALA A 107 2.39 -6.09 1.80
C ALA A 107 3.74 -5.38 1.62
N TYR A 108 4.71 -5.61 2.51
CA TYR A 108 6.05 -5.05 2.37
C TYR A 108 7.01 -5.95 1.59
N ASP A 109 6.87 -7.27 1.61
CA ASP A 109 7.94 -8.20 1.21
C ASP A 109 8.12 -8.33 -0.31
N HIS A 110 7.06 -8.12 -1.10
CA HIS A 110 7.05 -8.48 -2.52
C HIS A 110 7.15 -7.30 -3.49
N ILE A 111 7.29 -6.08 -2.98
CA ILE A 111 7.27 -4.86 -3.79
C ILE A 111 8.38 -4.85 -4.84
N ASN A 112 7.98 -4.65 -6.10
CA ASN A 112 8.89 -4.47 -7.21
C ASN A 112 9.52 -3.06 -7.17
N TRP A 113 10.83 -3.00 -6.93
CA TRP A 113 11.57 -1.74 -6.86
C TRP A 113 11.57 -0.97 -8.17
N ASN A 114 11.60 -1.65 -9.31
CA ASN A 114 11.55 -0.98 -10.61
C ASN A 114 10.23 -0.23 -10.79
N PHE A 115 9.12 -0.84 -10.34
CA PHE A 115 7.81 -0.20 -10.35
C PHE A 115 7.75 0.99 -9.37
N LEU A 116 8.30 0.85 -8.17
CA LEU A 116 8.40 1.97 -7.21
C LEU A 116 9.19 3.16 -7.80
N LEU A 117 10.35 2.90 -8.40
CA LEU A 117 11.18 3.95 -9.02
C LEU A 117 10.50 4.56 -10.24
N TYR A 118 9.83 3.75 -11.06
CA TYR A 118 8.97 4.23 -12.14
C TYR A 118 7.90 5.18 -11.61
N LEU A 119 7.19 4.79 -10.56
CA LEU A 119 6.12 5.60 -9.98
C LEU A 119 6.65 6.93 -9.42
N LEU A 120 7.77 6.92 -8.70
CA LEU A 120 8.41 8.14 -8.20
C LEU A 120 8.71 9.12 -9.34
N ARG A 121 9.24 8.63 -10.47
CA ARG A 121 9.45 9.48 -11.66
C ARG A 121 8.14 10.04 -12.21
N ARG A 122 7.09 9.23 -12.27
CA ARG A 122 5.74 9.67 -12.71
C ARG A 122 5.10 10.68 -11.78
N CYS A 123 5.43 10.65 -10.49
CA CYS A 123 5.01 11.65 -9.51
C CYS A 123 5.88 12.94 -9.55
N GLY A 124 6.86 13.03 -10.45
CA GLY A 124 7.69 14.22 -10.63
C GLY A 124 8.91 14.29 -9.71
N PHE A 125 9.25 13.21 -9.00
CA PHE A 125 10.48 13.18 -8.20
C PHE A 125 11.71 13.14 -9.12
N GLY A 126 12.65 14.08 -8.91
CA GLY A 126 13.88 14.12 -9.70
C GLY A 126 14.79 12.91 -9.50
N GLU A 127 15.67 12.64 -10.46
CA GLU A 127 16.57 11.47 -10.45
C GLU A 127 17.45 11.36 -9.21
N LYS A 128 17.83 12.49 -8.62
CA LYS A 128 18.56 12.52 -7.35
C LYS A 128 17.77 11.88 -6.21
N TRP A 129 16.48 12.19 -6.12
CA TRP A 129 15.59 11.59 -5.12
C TRP A 129 15.39 10.10 -5.42
N CYS A 130 15.16 9.74 -6.68
CA CYS A 130 15.00 8.34 -7.09
C CYS A 130 16.23 7.51 -6.71
N ARG A 131 17.45 8.01 -6.93
CA ARG A 131 18.69 7.34 -6.51
C ARG A 131 18.82 7.18 -4.99
N TRP A 132 18.36 8.16 -4.20
CA TRP A 132 18.33 8.04 -2.74
C TRP A 132 17.37 6.94 -2.29
N ILE A 133 16.18 6.86 -2.88
CA ILE A 133 15.21 5.81 -2.56
C ILE A 133 15.74 4.44 -3.01
N GLU A 134 16.26 4.34 -4.23
CA GLU A 134 16.89 3.14 -4.76
C GLU A 134 17.99 2.63 -3.82
N PHE A 135 18.87 3.52 -3.37
CA PHE A 135 19.91 3.20 -2.39
C PHE A 135 19.32 2.67 -1.08
N CYS A 136 18.27 3.33 -0.57
CA CYS A 136 17.58 2.91 0.65
C CYS A 136 16.95 1.51 0.51
N VAL A 137 16.34 1.16 -0.62
CA VAL A 137 15.65 -0.14 -0.77
C VAL A 137 16.59 -1.27 -1.20
N SER A 138 17.58 -1.00 -2.05
CA SER A 138 18.42 -2.02 -2.68
C SER A 138 19.63 -2.47 -1.88
N MET A 139 20.18 -1.61 -1.02
CA MET A 139 21.40 -1.92 -0.25
C MET A 139 21.11 -2.64 1.07
N VAL A 140 19.89 -3.16 1.23
CA VAL A 140 19.53 -3.95 2.41
C VAL A 140 20.14 -5.35 2.27
N LYS A 141 21.17 -5.61 3.07
CA LYS A 141 21.61 -6.96 3.37
C LYS A 141 20.84 -7.43 4.58
N PHE A 142 20.28 -8.63 4.51
CA PHE A 142 19.53 -9.28 5.57
C PHE A 142 20.35 -10.44 6.12
N SER A 143 20.52 -10.48 7.43
CA SER A 143 20.96 -11.70 8.12
C SER A 143 19.79 -12.18 8.99
N VAL A 144 19.53 -13.49 8.95
CA VAL A 144 18.50 -14.13 9.77
C VAL A 144 19.16 -14.61 11.05
N MET A 145 18.60 -14.22 12.19
CA MET A 145 19.00 -14.78 13.48
C MET A 145 18.26 -16.10 13.73
N VAL A 146 18.99 -17.20 13.87
CA VAL A 146 18.47 -18.52 14.25
C VAL A 146 19.19 -18.94 15.53
N ASN A 147 18.45 -19.17 16.61
CA ASN A 147 18.99 -19.60 17.91
C ASN A 147 20.21 -18.76 18.40
N ASP A 148 20.05 -17.44 18.42
CA ASP A 148 21.08 -16.46 18.85
C ASP A 148 22.36 -16.43 17.98
N SER A 149 22.34 -17.10 16.82
CA SER A 149 23.41 -17.05 15.83
C SER A 149 22.93 -16.36 14.54
N PHE A 150 23.77 -15.52 13.97
CA PHE A 150 23.48 -14.82 12.72
C PHE A 150 23.99 -15.64 11.54
N GLU A 151 23.10 -15.93 10.59
CA GLU A 151 23.46 -16.54 9.32
C GLU A 151 24.04 -15.52 8.34
N ASP A 152 24.60 -16.01 7.23
CA ASP A 152 25.18 -15.19 6.17
C ASP A 152 24.20 -14.15 5.60
N PHE A 153 24.75 -13.02 5.16
CA PHE A 153 23.98 -11.91 4.63
C PHE A 153 23.42 -12.22 3.23
N LEU A 154 22.10 -12.26 3.11
CA LEU A 154 21.38 -12.33 1.84
C LEU A 154 21.06 -10.92 1.32
N GLY A 155 21.28 -10.69 0.03
CA GLY A 155 20.84 -9.45 -0.63
C GLY A 155 19.34 -9.49 -0.94
N GLY A 156 18.63 -8.39 -0.68
CA GLY A 156 17.26 -8.22 -1.16
C GLY A 156 17.20 -7.96 -2.66
N SER A 157 16.14 -8.44 -3.33
CA SER A 157 15.83 -8.12 -4.73
C SER A 157 14.49 -7.39 -4.91
N ARG A 158 13.70 -7.32 -3.84
CA ARG A 158 12.36 -6.73 -3.77
C ARG A 158 11.97 -6.47 -2.32
N GLY A 159 10.88 -5.73 -2.14
CA GLY A 159 10.26 -5.48 -0.86
C GLY A 159 10.75 -4.22 -0.14
N LEU A 160 10.03 -3.83 0.90
CA LEU A 160 10.29 -2.69 1.75
C LEU A 160 10.58 -3.18 3.16
N ARG A 161 11.31 -2.39 3.96
CA ARG A 161 11.69 -2.79 5.31
C ARG A 161 10.55 -2.56 6.29
N GLN A 162 10.06 -3.62 6.90
CA GLN A 162 9.11 -3.48 7.99
C GLN A 162 9.80 -2.87 9.22
N GLY A 163 9.21 -1.83 9.80
CA GLY A 163 9.77 -1.06 10.91
C GLY A 163 10.68 0.11 10.50
N ASP A 164 10.98 0.27 9.21
CA ASP A 164 11.65 1.45 8.68
C ASP A 164 10.67 2.64 8.56
N MET A 165 11.14 3.84 8.87
CA MET A 165 10.30 5.05 8.87
C MET A 165 9.93 5.55 7.47
N LEU A 166 10.70 5.18 6.45
CA LEU A 166 10.44 5.59 5.07
C LEU A 166 9.45 4.64 4.37
N SER A 167 9.54 3.35 4.70
CA SER A 167 8.79 2.27 4.05
C SER A 167 7.25 2.47 4.00
N PRO A 168 6.55 2.92 5.08
CA PRO A 168 5.11 3.17 5.01
C PRO A 168 4.70 4.23 3.97
N PHE A 169 5.52 5.27 3.77
CA PHE A 169 5.23 6.32 2.79
C PHE A 169 5.45 5.85 1.36
N LEU A 170 6.47 5.01 1.14
CA LEU A 170 6.70 4.36 -0.15
C LEU A 170 5.59 3.37 -0.48
N PHE A 171 5.08 2.65 0.51
CA PHE A 171 3.94 1.76 0.36
C PHE A 171 2.67 2.52 -0.05
N VAL A 172 2.38 3.65 0.62
CA VAL A 172 1.23 4.50 0.27
C VAL A 172 1.31 5.03 -1.16
N LEU A 173 2.50 5.37 -1.66
CA LEU A 173 2.68 5.72 -3.08
C LEU A 173 2.32 4.55 -4.00
N ILE A 174 2.77 3.33 -3.71
CA ILE A 174 2.40 2.16 -4.53
C ILE A 174 0.88 1.95 -4.55
N MET A 175 0.22 2.12 -3.40
CA MET A 175 -1.25 2.05 -3.30
C MET A 175 -1.97 3.20 -4.02
N GLU A 176 -1.32 4.36 -4.21
CA GLU A 176 -1.85 5.42 -5.09
C GLU A 176 -1.92 4.97 -6.54
N ALA A 177 -0.99 4.14 -7.02
CA ALA A 177 -1.10 3.56 -8.35
C ALA A 177 -2.35 2.67 -8.47
N PHE A 178 -2.66 1.87 -7.43
CA PHE A 178 -3.90 1.11 -7.35
C PHE A 178 -5.14 2.02 -7.39
N SER A 179 -5.17 3.09 -6.58
CA SER A 179 -6.25 4.08 -6.59
C SER A 179 -6.49 4.68 -7.98
N ARG A 180 -5.41 5.03 -8.69
CA ARG A 180 -5.49 5.57 -10.06
C ARG A 180 -5.99 4.54 -11.08
N MET A 181 -5.59 3.27 -10.94
CA MET A 181 -6.14 2.18 -11.77
C MET A 181 -7.64 2.01 -11.54
N MET A 182 -8.09 2.06 -10.27
CA MET A 182 -9.50 2.01 -9.89
C MET A 182 -10.29 3.18 -10.48
N ASN A 183 -9.77 4.41 -10.36
CA ASN A 183 -10.39 5.58 -11.00
C ASN A 183 -10.51 5.41 -12.52
N GLY A 184 -9.50 4.81 -13.16
CA GLY A 184 -9.53 4.53 -14.59
C GLY A 184 -10.64 3.56 -15.01
N VAL A 185 -10.87 2.47 -14.27
CA VAL A 185 -11.98 1.53 -14.58
C VAL A 185 -13.35 2.12 -14.26
N VAL A 186 -13.44 2.98 -13.24
CA VAL A 186 -14.67 3.68 -12.89
C VAL A 186 -15.04 4.71 -13.95
N ALA A 187 -14.08 5.50 -14.42
CA ALA A 187 -14.29 6.49 -15.49
C ALA A 187 -14.74 5.85 -16.82
N ARG A 188 -14.38 4.58 -17.06
CA ARG A 188 -14.85 3.80 -18.22
C ARG A 188 -16.21 3.11 -18.01
N GLY A 189 -16.84 3.28 -16.84
CA GLY A 189 -18.07 2.58 -16.48
C GLY A 189 -17.90 1.07 -16.29
N SER A 190 -16.66 0.56 -16.22
CA SER A 190 -16.37 -0.88 -16.07
C SER A 190 -16.61 -1.37 -14.64
N ILE A 191 -16.59 -0.46 -13.67
CA ILE A 191 -16.96 -0.66 -12.27
C ILE A 191 -17.74 0.56 -11.82
N VAL A 192 -18.93 0.38 -11.26
CA VAL A 192 -19.72 1.47 -10.68
C VAL A 192 -19.60 1.44 -9.15
N GLY A 193 -19.20 2.56 -8.55
CA GLY A 193 -19.08 2.74 -7.10
C GLY A 193 -20.42 2.94 -6.37
N PHE A 194 -20.36 3.18 -5.07
CA PHE A 194 -21.53 3.52 -4.26
C PHE A 194 -21.75 5.03 -4.25
N GLU A 195 -22.99 5.46 -4.45
CA GLU A 195 -23.35 6.88 -4.44
C GLU A 195 -23.68 7.36 -3.03
N VAL A 196 -23.13 8.52 -2.67
CA VAL A 196 -23.41 9.22 -1.40
C VAL A 196 -23.75 10.68 -1.70
N GLY A 197 -24.85 11.20 -1.12
CA GLY A 197 -25.19 12.63 -1.18
C GLY A 197 -26.43 13.04 -1.99
N GLY A 198 -27.34 12.13 -2.33
CA GLY A 198 -28.51 12.39 -3.19
C GLY A 198 -29.73 13.03 -2.52
N GLY A 199 -29.57 14.24 -1.96
CA GLY A 199 -30.68 15.03 -1.38
C GLY A 199 -30.84 16.43 -1.98
N GLY A 200 -30.21 16.73 -3.11
CA GLY A 200 -30.26 18.05 -3.76
C GLY A 200 -28.93 18.60 -4.31
N GLY A 201 -27.83 17.82 -4.32
CA GLY A 201 -26.53 18.20 -4.90
C GLY A 201 -25.92 17.09 -5.77
N GLU A 202 -24.77 17.36 -6.40
CA GLU A 202 -23.99 16.34 -7.13
C GLU A 202 -23.58 15.22 -6.16
N GLY A 203 -24.13 14.02 -6.37
CA GLY A 203 -23.75 12.83 -5.60
C GLY A 203 -22.29 12.45 -5.87
N MET A 204 -21.56 12.03 -4.83
CA MET A 204 -20.21 11.51 -4.97
C MET A 204 -20.25 9.99 -5.09
N SER A 205 -19.66 9.45 -6.16
CA SER A 205 -19.48 8.00 -6.30
C SER A 205 -18.15 7.56 -5.67
N ILE A 206 -18.22 6.62 -4.74
CA ILE A 206 -17.07 6.08 -4.02
C ILE A 206 -16.89 4.63 -4.42
N SER A 207 -15.77 4.32 -5.07
CA SER A 207 -15.45 2.97 -5.56
C SER A 207 -14.43 2.22 -4.71
N HIS A 208 -13.60 2.94 -3.96
CA HIS A 208 -12.58 2.36 -3.11
C HIS A 208 -12.19 3.31 -1.97
N LEU A 209 -11.75 2.72 -0.87
CA LEU A 209 -11.18 3.40 0.29
C LEU A 209 -9.94 2.64 0.72
N LEU A 210 -8.83 3.36 0.90
CA LEU A 210 -7.54 2.81 1.26
C LEU A 210 -7.15 3.26 2.66
N PHE A 211 -6.65 2.32 3.46
CA PHE A 211 -6.04 2.57 4.74
C PHE A 211 -4.78 1.70 4.86
N ALA A 212 -3.67 2.22 4.35
CA ALA A 212 -2.44 1.45 4.19
C ALA A 212 -2.72 0.16 3.39
N ASP A 213 -2.54 -1.01 4.00
CA ASP A 213 -2.77 -2.33 3.42
C ASP A 213 -4.23 -2.78 3.48
N ASP A 214 -5.05 -2.22 4.39
CA ASP A 214 -6.50 -2.43 4.39
C ASP A 214 -7.13 -1.69 3.21
N THR A 215 -7.76 -2.43 2.30
CA THR A 215 -8.41 -1.88 1.10
C THR A 215 -9.87 -2.31 1.03
N LEU A 216 -10.78 -1.34 0.99
CA LEU A 216 -12.20 -1.57 0.74
C LEU A 216 -12.53 -1.18 -0.70
N ILE A 217 -13.22 -2.06 -1.42
CA ILE A 217 -13.79 -1.80 -2.74
C ILE A 217 -15.31 -1.83 -2.61
N LEU A 218 -15.95 -0.81 -3.17
CA LEU A 218 -17.39 -0.63 -3.22
C LEU A 218 -17.79 -0.69 -4.69
N CYS A 219 -18.50 -1.74 -5.11
CA CYS A 219 -18.89 -1.91 -6.50
C CYS A 219 -20.30 -2.49 -6.67
N GLY A 220 -20.93 -2.26 -7.82
CA GLY A 220 -22.20 -2.92 -8.14
C GLY A 220 -22.09 -4.45 -8.18
N ALA A 221 -23.21 -5.16 -7.98
CA ALA A 221 -23.24 -6.62 -7.83
C ALA A 221 -23.09 -7.43 -9.14
N GLU A 222 -22.94 -6.78 -10.30
CA GLU A 222 -22.83 -7.47 -11.57
C GLU A 222 -21.54 -8.30 -11.70
N VAL A 223 -21.65 -9.47 -12.34
CA VAL A 223 -20.51 -10.36 -12.63
C VAL A 223 -19.43 -9.66 -13.47
N SER A 224 -19.84 -8.74 -14.35
CA SER A 224 -18.95 -7.89 -15.16
C SER A 224 -17.97 -7.10 -14.28
N HIS A 225 -18.46 -6.48 -13.20
CA HIS A 225 -17.65 -5.72 -12.26
C HIS A 225 -16.60 -6.58 -11.56
N PHE A 226 -16.95 -7.81 -11.17
CA PHE A 226 -15.99 -8.75 -10.56
C PHE A 226 -14.90 -9.20 -11.52
N ARG A 227 -15.25 -9.44 -12.78
CA ARG A 227 -14.26 -9.78 -13.82
C ARG A 227 -13.29 -8.62 -14.02
N ASN A 228 -13.80 -7.39 -14.14
CA ASN A 228 -12.99 -6.20 -14.30
C ASN A 228 -12.10 -5.94 -13.07
N LEU A 229 -12.63 -6.11 -11.86
CA LEU A 229 -11.86 -5.99 -10.62
C LEU A 229 -10.75 -7.03 -10.57
N ARG A 230 -11.04 -8.29 -10.89
CA ARG A 230 -10.03 -9.37 -10.93
C ARG A 230 -8.93 -9.07 -11.95
N CYS A 231 -9.28 -8.62 -13.15
CA CYS A 231 -8.29 -8.22 -14.15
C CYS A 231 -7.40 -7.07 -13.64
N LEU A 232 -8.00 -6.05 -13.02
CA LEU A 232 -7.26 -4.95 -12.42
C LEU A 232 -6.28 -5.44 -11.34
N LEU A 233 -6.74 -6.32 -10.44
CA LEU A 233 -5.90 -6.90 -9.39
C LEU A 233 -4.73 -7.70 -9.96
N LEU A 234 -4.96 -8.50 -11.00
CA LEU A 234 -3.89 -9.24 -11.68
C LEU A 234 -2.87 -8.32 -12.35
N CYS A 235 -3.34 -7.26 -13.03
CA CYS A 235 -2.45 -6.25 -13.60
C CYS A 235 -1.64 -5.53 -12.52
N PHE A 236 -2.27 -5.17 -11.40
CA PHE A 236 -1.61 -4.52 -10.29
C PHE A 236 -0.56 -5.42 -9.65
N GLU A 237 -0.88 -6.70 -9.41
CA GLU A 237 0.06 -7.71 -8.90
C GLU A 237 1.26 -7.86 -9.85
N ALA A 238 1.01 -7.97 -11.16
CA ALA A 238 2.07 -8.17 -12.15
C ALA A 238 3.09 -7.02 -12.19
N VAL A 239 2.63 -5.76 -12.02
CA VAL A 239 3.53 -4.60 -12.05
C VAL A 239 4.15 -4.29 -10.69
N SER A 240 3.36 -4.32 -9.62
CA SER A 240 3.78 -3.89 -8.28
C SER A 240 4.43 -5.00 -7.46
N GLY A 241 4.14 -6.27 -7.78
CA GLY A 241 4.46 -7.43 -6.95
C GLY A 241 3.52 -7.62 -5.74
N LEU A 242 2.54 -6.74 -5.53
CA LEU A 242 1.57 -6.85 -4.44
C LEU A 242 0.44 -7.80 -4.82
N LYS A 243 0.42 -8.96 -4.18
CA LYS A 243 -0.58 -9.99 -4.38
C LYS A 243 -1.73 -9.84 -3.40
N VAL A 244 -2.96 -9.94 -3.90
CA VAL A 244 -4.15 -10.04 -3.04
C VAL A 244 -4.33 -11.48 -2.59
N ASN A 245 -4.55 -11.63 -1.29
CA ASN A 245 -4.87 -12.89 -0.67
C ASN A 245 -6.37 -13.18 -0.82
N LEU A 246 -6.72 -13.97 -1.84
CA LEU A 246 -8.10 -14.30 -2.13
C LEU A 246 -8.78 -15.12 -1.01
N SER A 247 -8.04 -15.91 -0.23
CA SER A 247 -8.63 -16.70 0.87
C SER A 247 -8.95 -15.85 2.10
N LYS A 248 -8.26 -14.72 2.29
CA LYS A 248 -8.55 -13.75 3.36
C LYS A 248 -9.41 -12.58 2.92
N THR A 249 -9.53 -12.36 1.61
CA THR A 249 -10.42 -11.36 1.02
C THR A 249 -11.87 -11.72 1.31
N LYS A 250 -12.64 -10.76 1.83
CA LYS A 250 -14.06 -10.92 2.13
C LYS A 250 -14.90 -10.15 1.14
N VAL A 251 -15.96 -10.77 0.64
CA VAL A 251 -16.95 -10.13 -0.22
C VAL A 251 -18.30 -10.21 0.48
N ILE A 252 -18.95 -9.06 0.65
CA ILE A 252 -20.18 -8.91 1.42
C ILE A 252 -21.23 -8.24 0.52
N PRO A 253 -22.39 -8.85 0.28
CA PRO A 253 -23.48 -8.20 -0.43
C PRO A 253 -24.09 -7.07 0.40
N VAL A 254 -24.44 -5.97 -0.27
CA VAL A 254 -25.02 -4.76 0.34
C VAL A 254 -26.17 -4.27 -0.54
N GLY A 255 -27.36 -4.10 0.04
CA GLY A 255 -28.57 -3.67 -0.66
C GLY A 255 -29.17 -4.77 -1.55
N GLY A 256 -30.47 -4.65 -1.85
CA GLY A 256 -31.18 -5.52 -2.80
C GLY A 256 -30.96 -7.01 -2.56
N MET A 257 -31.67 -7.59 -1.58
CA MET A 257 -31.75 -9.05 -1.42
C MET A 257 -32.61 -9.65 -2.55
N GLY A 258 -32.02 -9.84 -3.72
CA GLY A 258 -32.41 -10.91 -4.62
C GLY A 258 -31.53 -12.11 -4.31
N ASN A 259 -32.13 -13.19 -3.82
CA ASN A 259 -31.48 -14.45 -3.44
C ASN A 259 -30.30 -14.81 -4.37
N VAL A 260 -29.09 -14.84 -3.81
CA VAL A 260 -27.92 -15.50 -4.42
C VAL A 260 -27.83 -16.90 -3.85
#